data_AF-A0A383E8R0-F1
#
_entry.id   AF-A0A383E8R0-F1
#
_cell.length_a   1.000
_cell.length_b   1.000
_cell.length_c   1.000
_cell.angle_alpha   90.00
_cell.angle_beta   90.00
_cell.angle_gamma   90.00
#
_symmetry.space_group_name_H-M   'P 1'
#
loop_
_entity.id
_entity.type
_entity.pdbx_description
1 polymer ?
#
loop_
_entity_poly.entity_id
_entity_poly.type
_entity_poly.pdbx_seq_one_letter_code
_entity_poly.pdbx_strand_id
1 'polypeptide(L)'
;MNELRELLLEVALEILREEETPLALRKVAERAGKSRTAPYLVFGEQQDGGGLIGLKLAVATRGAEMLHSALLKEITSVEDARVALKGATNAFFTFVRANPRLFRLMFGPEVAEVSGSSTNDGELMIKHPEFK
;
A
#
# COMPACT_ATOMS: atom_id res chain seq x y z
N MET A 1 21.57 8.84 -1.41
CA MET A 1 20.15 9.03 -1.81
C MET A 1 19.26 7.87 -1.39
N ASN A 2 19.70 6.60 -1.45
CA ASN A 2 18.85 5.45 -1.10
C ASN A 2 18.46 5.39 0.39
N GLU A 3 19.39 5.65 1.32
CA GLU A 3 19.10 5.60 2.77
C GLU A 3 18.04 6.63 3.21
N LEU A 4 18.08 7.85 2.67
CA LEU A 4 17.07 8.87 2.96
C LEU A 4 15.70 8.43 2.42
N ARG A 5 15.68 7.84 1.22
CA ARG A 5 14.44 7.32 0.63
C ARG A 5 13.82 6.24 1.49
N GLU A 6 14.62 5.27 1.92
CA GLU A 6 14.16 4.17 2.76
C GLU A 6 13.68 4.66 4.12
N LEU A 7 14.42 5.55 4.78
CA LEU A 7 13.98 6.15 6.05
C LEU A 7 12.61 6.85 5.93
N LEU A 8 12.43 7.67 4.89
CA LEU A 8 11.16 8.38 4.68
C LEU A 8 10.01 7.41 4.36
N LEU A 9 10.31 6.32 3.66
CA LEU A 9 9.35 5.27 3.31
C LEU A 9 8.94 4.46 4.55
N GLU A 10 9.88 4.11 5.42
CA GLU A 10 9.62 3.44 6.70
C GLU A 10 8.71 4.29 7.59
N VAL A 11 9.03 5.57 7.77
CA VAL A 11 8.20 6.52 8.53
C VAL A 11 6.81 6.68 7.92
N ALA A 12 6.69 6.67 6.60
CA ALA A 12 5.39 6.72 5.93
C ALA A 12 4.55 5.46 6.21
N LEU A 13 5.16 4.27 6.23
CA LEU A 13 4.48 3.03 6.61
C LEU A 13 4.06 3.05 8.09
N GLU A 14 4.88 3.60 8.99
CA GLU A 14 4.52 3.78 10.39
C GLU A 14 3.31 4.71 10.55
N ILE A 15 3.30 5.85 9.85
CA ILE A 15 2.14 6.75 9.82
C ILE A 15 0.87 6.00 9.41
N LEU A 16 0.95 5.11 8.42
CA LEU A 16 -0.21 4.34 7.94
C LEU A 16 -0.71 3.27 8.91
N ARG A 17 0.08 2.88 9.92
CA ARG A 17 -0.38 1.97 10.99
C ARG A 17 -1.25 2.68 12.02
N GLU A 18 -1.15 4.01 12.11
CA GLU A 18 -1.97 4.80 13.02
C GLU A 18 -3.35 5.08 12.40
N GLU A 19 -4.41 5.15 13.18
CA GLU A 19 -5.76 5.33 12.64
C GLU A 19 -6.00 6.76 12.12
N GLU A 20 -5.57 7.76 12.88
CA GLU A 20 -5.98 9.16 12.69
C GLU A 20 -4.95 10.06 11.98
N THR A 21 -3.73 9.56 11.72
CA THR A 21 -2.65 10.41 11.21
C THR A 21 -2.62 10.44 9.68
N PRO A 22 -2.94 11.57 9.01
CA PRO A 22 -2.92 11.64 7.56
C PRO A 22 -1.49 11.52 7.01
N LEU A 23 -1.33 10.83 5.87
CA LEU A 23 -0.05 10.74 5.18
C LEU A 23 0.24 12.06 4.44
N ALA A 24 1.29 12.77 4.87
CA ALA A 24 1.72 14.03 4.27
C ALA A 24 3.25 14.19 4.33
N LEU A 25 3.86 14.77 3.29
CA LEU A 25 5.32 14.94 3.20
C LEU A 25 5.91 15.63 4.43
N ARG A 26 5.29 16.72 4.88
CA ARG A 26 5.76 17.47 6.05
C ARG A 26 5.79 16.61 7.31
N LYS A 27 4.76 15.77 7.51
CA LYS A 27 4.66 14.88 8.69
C LYS A 27 5.71 13.78 8.64
N VAL A 28 5.96 13.22 7.45
CA VAL A 28 7.03 12.24 7.22
C VAL A 28 8.40 12.85 7.52
N ALA A 29 8.70 14.04 6.99
CA ALA A 29 9.96 14.74 7.27
C ALA A 29 10.17 15.02 8.76
N GLU A 30 9.13 15.51 9.42
CA GLU A 30 9.12 15.83 10.85
C GLU A 30 9.47 14.59 11.69
N ARG A 31 8.79 13.45 11.45
CA ARG A 31 9.05 12.19 12.17
C ARG A 31 10.40 11.58 11.85
N ALA A 32 10.86 11.71 10.61
CA ALA A 32 12.19 11.25 10.20
C ALA A 32 13.33 12.12 10.77
N GLY A 33 13.03 13.22 11.47
CA GLY A 33 14.03 14.17 11.95
C GLY A 33 14.79 14.86 10.82
N LYS A 34 14.13 15.07 9.66
CA LYS A 34 14.72 15.66 8.45
C LYS A 34 14.10 17.03 8.14
N SER A 35 14.76 17.78 7.26
CA SER A 35 14.26 19.07 6.80
C SER A 35 12.95 18.91 6.01
N ARG A 36 12.15 19.97 5.96
CA ARG A 36 10.89 20.00 5.19
C ARG A 36 11.10 19.77 3.69
N THR A 37 12.30 20.07 3.17
CA THR A 37 12.67 19.87 1.77
C THR A 37 13.10 18.43 1.46
N ALA A 38 13.49 17.64 2.47
CA ALA A 38 14.05 16.31 2.29
C ALA A 38 13.14 15.35 1.48
N PRO A 39 11.81 15.31 1.69
CA PRO A 39 10.94 14.45 0.88
C PRO A 39 10.88 14.84 -0.60
N TYR A 40 10.90 16.15 -0.90
CA TYR A 40 10.86 16.65 -2.28
C TYR A 40 12.10 16.26 -3.08
N LEU A 41 13.26 16.20 -2.43
CA LEU A 41 14.51 15.77 -3.06
C LEU A 41 14.48 14.30 -3.53
N VAL A 42 13.62 13.47 -2.93
CA VAL A 42 13.66 12.01 -3.13
C VAL A 42 12.44 11.48 -3.88
N PHE A 43 11.26 12.03 -3.60
CA PHE A 43 10.01 11.63 -4.26
C PHE A 43 9.64 12.53 -5.43
N GLY A 44 10.53 13.48 -5.78
CA GLY A 44 10.41 14.38 -6.92
C GLY A 44 9.66 15.66 -6.60
N GLU A 45 10.00 16.71 -7.36
CA GLU A 45 9.20 17.92 -7.51
C GLU A 45 8.48 17.85 -8.85
N GLN A 46 7.17 17.62 -8.83
CA GLN A 46 6.31 18.26 -9.81
C GLN A 46 5.52 19.33 -9.08
N GLN A 47 5.19 20.43 -9.78
CA GLN A 47 4.42 21.55 -9.24
C GLN A 47 3.20 21.05 -8.43
N ASP A 48 2.85 21.79 -7.38
CA ASP A 48 1.77 21.52 -6.41
C ASP A 48 1.27 20.07 -6.33
N GLY A 49 1.94 19.27 -5.47
CA GLY A 49 1.46 17.93 -5.08
C GLY A 49 2.31 16.75 -5.60
N GLY A 50 3.24 16.97 -6.54
CA GLY A 50 4.07 15.92 -7.14
C GLY A 50 4.81 15.02 -6.15
N GLY A 51 5.45 15.61 -5.13
CA GLY A 51 6.18 14.83 -4.14
C GLY A 51 5.29 13.92 -3.29
N LEU A 52 4.03 14.32 -3.02
CA LEU A 52 3.10 13.48 -2.27
C LEU A 52 2.63 12.30 -3.12
N ILE A 53 2.40 12.52 -4.42
CA ILE A 53 2.09 11.45 -5.37
C ILE A 53 3.26 10.47 -5.43
N GLY A 54 4.50 10.96 -5.58
CA GLY A 54 5.70 10.13 -5.59
C GLY A 54 5.88 9.31 -4.31
N LEU A 55 5.60 9.90 -3.14
CA LEU A 55 5.60 9.18 -1.87
C LEU A 55 4.51 8.10 -1.84
N LYS A 56 3.26 8.43 -2.23
CA LYS A 56 2.16 7.46 -2.28
C LYS A 56 2.48 6.29 -3.20
N LEU A 57 3.02 6.54 -4.39
CA LEU A 57 3.45 5.48 -5.31
C LEU A 57 4.54 4.60 -4.69
N ALA A 58 5.56 5.19 -4.08
CA ALA A 58 6.63 4.43 -3.41
C ALA A 58 6.09 3.56 -2.27
N VAL A 59 5.16 4.08 -1.47
CA VAL A 59 4.47 3.34 -0.40
C VAL A 59 3.60 2.23 -0.97
N ALA A 60 2.86 2.48 -2.05
CA ALA A 60 2.04 1.47 -2.71
C ALA A 60 2.91 0.32 -3.24
N THR A 61 4.03 0.63 -3.90
CA THR A 61 5.00 -0.38 -4.36
C THR A 61 5.52 -1.22 -3.20
N ARG A 62 5.97 -0.60 -2.11
CA ARG A 62 6.45 -1.33 -0.93
C ARG A 62 5.38 -2.20 -0.30
N GLY A 63 4.14 -1.71 -0.21
CA GLY A 63 3.03 -2.50 0.28
C GLY A 63 2.68 -3.70 -0.62
N ALA A 64 2.78 -3.54 -1.94
CA ALA A 64 2.63 -4.63 -2.89
C ALA A 64 3.75 -5.68 -2.76
N GLU A 65 4.99 -5.25 -2.56
CA GLU A 65 6.13 -6.15 -2.26
C GLU A 65 5.88 -6.94 -0.97
N MET A 66 5.43 -6.28 0.10
CA MET A 66 5.09 -6.94 1.37
C MET A 66 4.00 -7.98 1.20
N LEU A 67 2.92 -7.64 0.48
CA LEU A 67 1.83 -8.58 0.20
C LEU A 67 2.33 -9.76 -0.67
N HIS A 68 3.07 -9.48 -1.74
CA HIS A 68 3.63 -10.52 -2.60
C HIS A 68 4.50 -11.51 -1.81
N SER A 69 5.41 -11.02 -0.97
CA SER A 69 6.23 -11.89 -0.11
C SER A 69 5.40 -12.73 0.85
N ALA A 70 4.33 -12.17 1.44
CA ALA A 70 3.44 -12.91 2.33
C ALA A 70 2.70 -14.04 1.60
N LEU A 71 2.20 -13.78 0.39
CA LEU A 71 1.53 -14.79 -0.42
C LEU A 71 2.50 -15.86 -0.92
N LEU A 72 3.65 -15.44 -1.46
CA LEU A 72 4.65 -16.34 -2.04
C LEU A 72 5.18 -17.31 -0.99
N LYS A 73 5.36 -16.86 0.25
CA LYS A 73 5.73 -17.73 1.38
C LYS A 73 4.76 -18.89 1.54
N GLU A 74 3.45 -18.63 1.57
CA GLU A 74 2.44 -19.68 1.73
C GLU A 74 2.37 -20.60 0.51
N ILE A 75 2.47 -20.04 -0.69
CA ILE A 75 2.40 -20.79 -1.95
C ILE A 75 3.58 -21.76 -2.08
N THR A 76 4.78 -21.35 -1.68
CA THR A 76 6.01 -22.15 -1.83
C THR A 76 6.28 -23.11 -0.67
N SER A 77 5.51 -23.02 0.42
CA SER A 77 5.71 -23.85 1.61
C SER A 77 5.08 -25.24 1.51
N VAL A 78 4.24 -25.50 0.51
CA VAL A 78 3.50 -26.76 0.36
C VAL A 78 3.37 -27.16 -1.11
N GLU A 79 3.40 -28.47 -1.39
CA GLU A 79 3.22 -28.99 -2.75
C GLU A 79 1.75 -29.08 -3.18
N ASP A 80 0.84 -29.29 -2.23
CA ASP A 80 -0.60 -29.39 -2.53
C ASP A 80 -1.17 -28.01 -2.88
N ALA A 81 -1.65 -27.87 -4.12
CA ALA A 81 -2.18 -26.62 -4.65
C ALA A 81 -3.40 -26.08 -3.88
N ARG A 82 -4.26 -26.95 -3.33
CA ARG A 82 -5.43 -26.51 -2.55
C ARG A 82 -4.99 -25.98 -1.19
N VAL A 83 -4.00 -26.62 -0.57
CA VAL A 83 -3.41 -26.14 0.69
C VAL A 83 -2.69 -24.81 0.46
N ALA A 84 -1.91 -24.69 -0.61
CA ALA A 84 -1.24 -23.44 -0.99
C ALA A 84 -2.24 -22.29 -1.21
N LEU A 85 -3.31 -22.53 -1.97
CA LEU A 85 -4.35 -21.53 -2.23
C LEU A 85 -5.03 -21.06 -0.94
N LYS A 86 -5.34 -22.00 -0.03
CA LYS A 86 -5.94 -21.69 1.27
C LYS A 86 -4.98 -20.87 2.13
N GLY A 87 -3.70 -21.22 2.17
CA GLY A 87 -2.65 -20.47 2.87
C GLY A 87 -2.52 -19.04 2.34
N ALA A 88 -2.39 -18.89 1.02
CA ALA A 88 -2.31 -17.59 0.36
C ALA A 88 -3.56 -16.72 0.64
N THR A 89 -4.76 -17.30 0.60
CA THR A 89 -6.01 -16.57 0.89
C THR A 89 -6.04 -16.09 2.34
N ASN A 90 -5.61 -16.93 3.29
CA ASN A 90 -5.50 -16.53 4.69
C ASN A 90 -4.46 -15.42 4.89
N ALA A 91 -3.31 -15.50 4.23
CA ALA A 91 -2.28 -14.47 4.26
C ALA A 91 -2.78 -13.14 3.67
N PHE A 92 -3.53 -13.18 2.57
CA PHE A 92 -4.18 -11.99 2.00
C PHE A 92 -5.09 -11.30 3.02
N PHE A 93 -6.06 -12.02 3.60
CA PHE A 93 -6.98 -11.42 4.58
C PHE A 93 -6.26 -10.95 5.85
N THR A 94 -5.23 -11.67 6.29
CA THR A 94 -4.40 -11.26 7.43
C THR A 94 -3.69 -9.94 7.13
N PHE A 95 -3.10 -9.81 5.94
CA PHE A 95 -2.44 -8.57 5.51
C PHE A 95 -3.42 -7.39 5.44
N VAL A 96 -4.60 -7.58 4.84
CA VAL A 96 -5.63 -6.55 4.71
C VAL A 96 -6.09 -6.06 6.09
N ARG A 97 -6.36 -6.99 7.02
CA ARG A 97 -6.79 -6.66 8.39
C ARG A 97 -5.71 -5.96 9.20
N ALA A 98 -4.45 -6.35 9.03
CA ALA A 98 -3.32 -5.74 9.74
C ALA A 98 -2.93 -4.37 9.16
N ASN A 99 -3.25 -4.09 7.89
CA ASN A 99 -2.79 -2.89 7.19
C ASN A 99 -3.92 -2.19 6.40
N PRO A 100 -5.06 -1.84 7.02
CA PRO A 100 -6.24 -1.37 6.29
C PRO A 100 -5.99 -0.06 5.51
N ARG A 101 -5.21 0.87 6.08
CA ARG A 101 -4.90 2.15 5.43
C ARG A 101 -3.90 1.99 4.28
N LEU A 102 -2.90 1.14 4.44
CA LEU A 102 -1.95 0.81 3.37
C LEU A 102 -2.66 0.09 2.22
N PHE A 103 -3.55 -0.85 2.52
CA PHE A 103 -4.34 -1.54 1.50
C PHE A 103 -5.24 -0.57 0.72
N ARG A 104 -5.93 0.36 1.41
CA ARG A 104 -6.69 1.43 0.75
C ARG A 104 -5.79 2.35 -0.08
N LEU A 105 -4.56 2.63 0.33
CA LEU A 105 -3.64 3.43 -0.46
C LEU A 105 -3.20 2.67 -1.73
N MET A 106 -3.00 1.35 -1.65
CA MET A 106 -2.59 0.51 -2.78
C MET A 106 -3.70 0.27 -3.81
N PHE A 107 -4.95 0.12 -3.36
CA PHE A 107 -6.06 -0.37 -4.20
C PHE A 107 -7.34 0.46 -4.07
N GLY A 108 -7.32 1.56 -3.34
CA GLY A 108 -8.49 2.41 -3.13
C GLY A 108 -8.79 3.32 -4.32
N PRO A 109 -9.88 4.10 -4.24
CA PRO A 109 -10.40 4.91 -5.34
C PRO A 109 -9.37 5.90 -5.92
N GLU A 110 -8.46 6.41 -5.09
CA GLU A 110 -7.37 7.31 -5.53
C GLU A 110 -6.41 6.65 -6.55
N VAL A 111 -6.26 5.32 -6.54
CA VAL A 111 -5.47 4.56 -7.52
C VAL A 111 -6.32 4.22 -8.75
N ALA A 112 -7.62 3.97 -8.58
CA ALA A 112 -8.56 3.75 -9.68
C ALA A 112 -8.69 5.00 -10.59
N GLU A 113 -8.65 6.20 -9.98
CA GLU A 113 -8.67 7.48 -10.70
C GLU A 113 -7.40 7.73 -11.53
N VAL A 114 -6.22 7.36 -11.01
CA VAL A 114 -4.94 7.48 -11.74
C VAL A 114 -4.78 6.40 -12.82
N SER A 115 -5.44 5.24 -12.65
CA SER A 115 -5.35 4.10 -13.58
C SER A 115 -6.40 4.15 -14.71
N GLY A 116 -7.28 5.15 -14.74
CA GLY A 116 -8.33 5.28 -15.75
C GLY A 116 -9.44 4.22 -15.67
N SER A 117 -9.51 3.43 -14.59
CA SER A 117 -10.59 2.47 -14.36
C SER A 117 -11.59 3.05 -13.37
N SER A 118 -12.49 3.90 -13.86
CA SER A 118 -13.74 4.19 -13.16
C SER A 118 -14.63 2.95 -13.20
N THR A 119 -14.28 1.92 -12.43
CA THR A 119 -15.21 0.81 -12.18
C THR A 119 -15.81 1.03 -10.80
N ASN A 120 -17.10 1.32 -10.83
CA ASN A 120 -17.99 1.48 -9.71
C ASN A 120 -18.23 0.09 -9.06
N ASP A 121 -17.16 -0.53 -8.53
CA ASP A 121 -17.13 -1.93 -8.05
C ASP A 121 -17.81 -2.13 -6.68
N GLY A 122 -18.78 -1.28 -6.35
CA GLY A 122 -19.71 -1.52 -5.25
C GLY A 122 -20.78 -2.57 -5.59
N GLU A 123 -20.95 -2.91 -6.86
CA GLU A 123 -22.06 -3.77 -7.32
C GLU A 123 -21.69 -5.25 -7.53
N LEU A 124 -20.41 -5.61 -7.46
CA LEU A 124 -19.96 -6.98 -7.77
C LEU A 124 -20.06 -7.99 -6.60
N MET A 125 -20.48 -7.60 -5.39
CA MET A 125 -20.33 -8.50 -4.24
C MET A 125 -21.49 -9.44 -3.91
N ILE A 126 -22.71 -9.31 -4.45
CA ILE A 126 -23.81 -10.23 -4.06
C ILE A 126 -24.87 -10.43 -5.18
N LYS A 127 -24.52 -10.97 -6.36
CA LYS A 127 -25.51 -11.60 -7.27
C LYS A 127 -24.92 -12.72 -8.13
N HIS A 128 -24.17 -13.66 -7.55
CA HIS A 128 -23.86 -14.92 -8.25
C HIS A 128 -24.88 -15.99 -7.83
N PRO A 129 -25.74 -16.49 -8.75
CA PRO A 129 -26.87 -17.36 -8.45
C PRO A 129 -26.49 -18.80 -8.05
N GLU A 130 -25.21 -19.19 -8.04
CA GLU A 130 -24.76 -20.55 -7.75
C GLU A 130 -24.34 -20.85 -6.30
N PHE A 131 -24.47 -19.90 -5.36
CA PHE A 131 -24.31 -20.20 -3.93
C PHE A 131 -25.67 -20.13 -3.22
N LYS A 132 -26.43 -21.22 -3.32
CA LYS A 132 -27.56 -21.57 -2.45
C LYS A 132 -27.22 -22.82 -1.65
#